data_AF-H2RIF7-F1
#
_entry.id   AF-H2RIF7-F1
#
_cell.length_a   1.000
_cell.length_b   1.000
_cell.length_c   1.000
_cell.angle_alpha   90.00
_cell.angle_beta   90.00
_cell.angle_gamma   90.00
#
_symmetry.space_group_name_H-M   'P 1'
#
loop_
_entity.id
_entity.type
_entity.pdbx_description
1 polymer ?
#
loop_
_entity_poly.entity_id
_entity_poly.type
_entity_poly.pdbx_seq_one_letter_code
_entity_poly.pdbx_strand_id
1 'polypeptide(L)'
;MKLYSLSVLYKGEAKVVLLKAAYDVSSFSFFQRSSVQEFMTFTSQLIVERSSKGTRASVKEQDYLCHVYVRNDSLAGVVIADNEYPSRVAFTLLEKVLDEFSKQVDRIDWPVGSPATIHYPALDGHLSRYQNPREADPMTKVQAELDETKIILARKQNSCCAIM
;
A
#
# COMPACT_ATOMS: atom_id res chain seq x y z
N MET A 1 -13.27 -7.25 -8.13
CA MET A 1 -12.15 -7.85 -7.35
C MET A 1 -10.81 -7.71 -8.07
N LYS A 2 -10.15 -6.55 -7.97
CA LYS A 2 -8.79 -6.34 -8.45
C LYS A 2 -7.93 -5.59 -7.44
N LEU A 3 -6.62 -5.80 -7.53
CA LEU A 3 -5.60 -4.96 -6.94
C LEU A 3 -5.14 -3.93 -7.98
N TYR A 4 -5.06 -2.66 -7.60
CA TYR A 4 -4.67 -1.57 -8.50
C TYR A 4 -3.24 -1.11 -8.26
N SER A 5 -2.81 -1.07 -7.01
CA SER A 5 -1.45 -0.69 -6.68
C SER A 5 -0.96 -1.38 -5.43
N LEU A 6 0.35 -1.64 -5.39
CA LEU A 6 1.06 -2.15 -4.24
C LEU A 6 2.34 -1.33 -4.07
N SER A 7 2.49 -0.70 -2.92
CA SER A 7 3.55 0.27 -2.66
C SER A 7 4.20 0.01 -1.32
N VAL A 8 5.52 0.12 -1.28
CA VAL A 8 6.34 0.10 -0.06
C VAL A 8 6.93 1.48 0.14
N LEU A 9 6.69 2.03 1.33
CA LEU A 9 7.06 3.37 1.73
C LEU A 9 7.82 3.31 3.06
N TYR A 10 8.63 4.33 3.31
CA TYR A 10 9.28 4.56 4.59
C TYR A 10 8.70 5.81 5.25
N LYS A 11 8.20 5.66 6.47
CA LYS A 11 7.67 6.76 7.28
C LYS A 11 8.78 7.42 8.07
N GLY A 12 9.46 8.40 7.46
CA GLY A 12 10.38 9.28 8.18
C GLY A 12 9.65 10.19 9.16
N GLU A 13 10.40 10.88 10.02
CA GLU A 13 9.83 11.85 10.96
C GLU A 13 9.30 13.12 10.27
N ALA A 14 10.01 13.57 9.23
CA ALA A 14 9.66 14.79 8.49
C ALA A 14 8.90 14.52 7.19
N LYS A 15 9.17 13.40 6.52
CA LYS A 15 8.60 13.06 5.20
C LYS A 15 8.44 11.55 5.03
N VAL A 16 7.45 11.18 4.22
CA VAL A 16 7.29 9.80 3.73
C VAL A 16 8.09 9.63 2.45
N VAL A 17 8.89 8.58 2.39
CA VAL A 17 9.74 8.25 1.24
C VAL A 17 9.14 7.05 0.52
N LEU A 18 8.95 7.17 -0.80
CA LEU A 18 8.50 6.04 -1.62
C LEU A 18 9.71 5.17 -1.96
N LEU A 19 9.73 3.92 -1.52
CA LEU A 19 10.83 2.99 -1.80
C LEU A 19 10.58 2.24 -3.10
N LYS A 20 9.39 1.65 -3.24
CA LYS A 20 9.01 0.92 -4.44
C LYS A 20 7.51 0.92 -4.61
N ALA A 21 7.04 0.89 -5.85
CA ALA A 21 5.63 0.73 -6.15
C ALA A 21 5.46 -0.07 -7.44
N ALA A 22 4.38 -0.85 -7.46
CA ALA A 22 3.88 -1.61 -8.59
C ALA A 22 2.43 -1.18 -8.84
N TYR A 23 2.06 -1.03 -10.10
CA TYR A 23 0.74 -0.53 -10.51
C TYR A 23 0.13 -1.42 -11.58
N ASP A 24 -1.14 -1.75 -11.42
CA ASP A 24 -1.98 -2.38 -12.43
C ASP A 24 -3.14 -1.45 -12.79
N VAL A 25 -2.86 -0.56 -13.76
CA VAL A 25 -3.84 0.39 -14.31
C VAL A 25 -4.38 -0.06 -15.67
N SER A 26 -4.26 -1.36 -15.98
CA SER A 26 -4.72 -1.94 -17.24
C SER A 26 -6.22 -1.73 -17.49
N SER A 27 -7.02 -1.67 -16.43
CA SER A 27 -8.46 -1.41 -16.46
C SER A 27 -8.86 0.03 -16.80
N PHE A 28 -7.93 0.99 -16.70
CA PHE A 28 -8.21 2.40 -16.99
C PHE A 28 -7.89 2.75 -18.44
N SER A 29 -8.60 3.75 -18.97
CA SER A 29 -8.36 4.33 -20.29
C SER A 29 -6.92 4.80 -20.43
N PHE A 30 -6.28 4.51 -21.57
CA PHE A 30 -4.85 4.77 -21.82
C PHE A 30 -4.41 6.19 -21.41
N PHE A 31 -5.20 7.20 -21.76
CA PHE A 31 -4.92 8.61 -21.46
C PHE A 31 -5.02 8.99 -19.98
N GLN A 32 -5.74 8.20 -19.17
CA GLN A 32 -5.93 8.45 -17.73
C GLN A 32 -4.92 7.69 -16.87
N ARG A 33 -4.23 6.69 -17.43
CA ARG A 33 -3.33 5.80 -16.67
C ARG A 33 -2.26 6.56 -15.90
N SER A 34 -1.62 7.56 -16.51
CA SER A 34 -0.58 8.35 -15.85
C SER A 34 -1.14 9.13 -14.65
N SER A 35 -2.26 9.84 -14.83
CA SER A 35 -2.90 10.60 -13.75
C SER A 35 -3.39 9.69 -12.63
N VAL A 36 -3.90 8.49 -12.96
CA VAL A 36 -4.33 7.50 -11.95
C VAL A 36 -3.15 6.96 -11.16
N GLN A 37 -2.02 6.66 -11.82
CA GLN A 37 -0.81 6.20 -11.13
C GLN A 37 -0.28 7.27 -10.17
N GLU A 38 -0.19 8.53 -10.61
CA GLU A 38 0.22 9.64 -9.76
C GLU A 38 -0.72 9.81 -8.56
N PHE A 39 -2.03 9.73 -8.80
CA PHE A 39 -3.03 9.81 -7.75
C PHE A 39 -2.88 8.67 -6.73
N MET A 40 -2.74 7.42 -7.18
CA MET A 40 -2.52 6.25 -6.29
C MET A 40 -1.24 6.40 -5.47
N THR A 41 -0.17 6.92 -6.07
CA THR A 41 1.10 7.19 -5.39
C THR A 41 0.90 8.23 -4.29
N PHE A 42 0.26 9.36 -4.63
CA PHE A 42 0.00 10.45 -3.72
C PHE A 42 -0.90 10.02 -2.56
N THR A 43 -1.99 9.31 -2.84
CA THR A 43 -2.88 8.76 -1.81
C THR A 43 -2.13 7.80 -0.88
N SER A 44 -1.27 6.93 -1.43
CA SER A 44 -0.46 6.02 -0.62
C SER A 44 0.46 6.78 0.35
N GLN A 45 1.14 7.83 -0.12
CA GLN A 45 1.99 8.68 0.72
C GLN A 45 1.18 9.39 1.80
N LEU A 46 0.05 10.01 1.43
CA LEU A 46 -0.82 10.74 2.35
C LEU A 46 -1.36 9.85 3.47
N ILE A 47 -1.79 8.63 3.13
CA ILE A 47 -2.30 7.67 4.12
C ILE A 47 -1.19 7.27 5.10
N VAL A 48 0.01 6.99 4.63
CA VAL A 48 1.16 6.65 5.50
C VAL A 48 1.55 7.84 6.37
N GLU A 49 1.49 9.06 5.85
CA GLU A 49 1.78 10.28 6.61
C GLU A 49 0.80 10.45 7.79
N ARG A 50 -0.49 10.20 7.55
CA ARG A 50 -1.55 10.29 8.57
C ARG A 50 -1.64 9.10 9.52
N SER A 51 -1.06 7.96 9.15
CA SER A 51 -1.10 6.73 9.96
C SER A 51 0.01 6.68 11.00
N SER A 52 -0.27 6.20 12.21
CA SER A 52 0.74 6.03 13.27
C SER A 52 1.58 4.76 13.06
N LYS A 53 2.80 4.74 13.60
CA LYS A 53 3.65 3.53 13.58
C LYS A 53 2.98 2.40 14.38
N GLY A 54 3.09 1.18 13.89
CA GLY A 54 2.47 -0.01 14.51
C GLY A 54 0.97 -0.15 14.27
N THR A 55 0.38 0.64 13.36
CA THR A 55 -1.06 0.59 13.09
C THR A 55 -1.39 -0.04 11.74
N ARG A 56 -2.51 -0.78 11.72
CA ARG A 56 -3.16 -1.28 10.51
C ARG A 56 -4.45 -0.50 10.32
N ALA A 57 -4.64 0.08 9.14
CA ALA A 57 -5.83 0.81 8.83
C ALA A 57 -6.31 0.51 7.41
N SER A 58 -7.61 0.66 7.20
CA SER A 58 -8.21 0.60 5.87
C SER A 58 -8.94 1.90 5.61
N VAL A 59 -8.60 2.57 4.53
CA VAL A 59 -9.22 3.82 4.11
C VAL A 59 -10.14 3.54 2.94
N LYS A 60 -11.44 3.74 3.14
CA LYS A 60 -12.43 3.61 2.06
C LYS A 60 -12.58 4.93 1.33
N GLU A 61 -12.34 4.92 0.03
CA GLU A 61 -12.50 6.08 -0.88
C GLU A 61 -13.41 5.67 -2.04
N GLN A 62 -14.67 6.11 -2.00
CA GLN A 62 -15.70 5.73 -2.98
C GLN A 62 -15.84 4.20 -3.12
N ASP A 63 -15.53 3.65 -4.30
CA ASP A 63 -15.58 2.22 -4.62
C ASP A 63 -14.25 1.49 -4.35
N TYR A 64 -13.21 2.24 -3.98
CA TYR A 64 -11.88 1.73 -3.70
C TYR A 64 -11.62 1.61 -2.20
N LEU A 65 -10.78 0.63 -1.84
CA LEU A 65 -10.34 0.35 -0.49
C LEU A 65 -8.81 0.33 -0.45
N CYS A 66 -8.24 1.25 0.33
CA CYS A 66 -6.82 1.39 0.51
C CYS A 66 -6.43 0.78 1.86
N HIS A 67 -5.70 -0.33 1.84
CA HIS A 67 -5.17 -0.94 3.05
C HIS A 67 -3.76 -0.44 3.31
N VAL A 68 -3.52 0.04 4.52
CA VAL A 68 -2.21 0.49 4.98
C VAL A 68 -1.78 -0.31 6.20
N TYR A 69 -0.52 -0.71 6.19
CA TYR A 69 0.14 -1.28 7.35
C TYR A 69 1.45 -0.55 7.60
N VAL A 70 1.55 0.14 8.73
CA VAL A 70 2.79 0.78 9.18
C VAL A 70 3.38 -0.04 10.31
N ARG A 71 4.57 -0.61 10.10
CA ARG A 71 5.31 -1.34 11.12
C ARG A 71 5.98 -0.39 12.13
N ASN A 72 6.38 -0.94 13.27
CA ASN A 72 7.09 -0.19 14.31
C ASN A 72 8.50 0.27 13.88
N ASP A 73 9.10 -0.39 12.89
CA ASP A 73 10.38 0.00 12.27
C ASP A 73 10.23 1.15 11.25
N SER A 74 9.04 1.75 11.15
CA SER A 74 8.70 2.83 10.22
C SER A 74 8.62 2.41 8.75
N LEU A 75 8.68 1.11 8.45
CA LEU A 75 8.36 0.59 7.14
C LEU A 75 6.84 0.53 6.97
N ALA A 76 6.33 0.99 5.84
CA ALA A 76 4.91 1.04 5.55
C ALA A 76 4.61 0.36 4.22
N GLY A 77 3.54 -0.42 4.19
CA GLY A 77 2.99 -1.01 2.98
C GLY A 77 1.60 -0.46 2.73
N VAL A 78 1.31 -0.11 1.48
CA VAL A 78 -0.01 0.32 1.04
C VAL A 78 -0.45 -0.51 -0.16
N VAL A 79 -1.67 -1.01 -0.12
CA VAL A 79 -2.31 -1.69 -1.25
C VAL A 79 -3.66 -1.04 -1.51
N ILE A 80 -3.94 -0.75 -2.77
CA ILE A 80 -5.20 -0.18 -3.22
C ILE A 80 -5.94 -1.27 -4.00
N ALA A 81 -7.16 -1.57 -3.58
CA ALA A 81 -7.98 -2.63 -4.15
C ALA A 81 -9.43 -2.17 -4.30
N ASP A 82 -10.24 -2.97 -4.99
CA ASP A 82 -11.70 -2.83 -4.94
C ASP A 82 -12.24 -3.09 -3.53
N ASN A 83 -13.39 -2.49 -3.21
CA ASN A 83 -14.16 -2.80 -1.99
C ASN A 83 -14.60 -4.28 -1.88
N GLU A 84 -14.67 -5.01 -3.00
CA GLU A 84 -14.96 -6.45 -3.01
C GLU A 84 -13.76 -7.32 -2.63
N TYR A 85 -12.54 -6.76 -2.66
CA TYR A 85 -11.34 -7.53 -2.38
C TYR A 85 -11.22 -7.81 -0.88
N PRO A 86 -10.99 -9.07 -0.46
CA PRO A 86 -10.94 -9.41 0.95
C PRO A 86 -9.75 -8.74 1.63
N SER A 87 -10.04 -7.86 2.58
CA SER A 87 -9.01 -7.13 3.35
C SER A 87 -8.02 -8.07 4.03
N ARG A 88 -8.46 -9.25 4.45
CA ARG A 88 -7.62 -10.33 5.00
C ARG A 88 -6.45 -10.67 4.06
N VAL A 89 -6.74 -10.88 2.78
CA VAL A 89 -5.72 -11.25 1.80
C VAL A 89 -4.81 -10.06 1.50
N ALA A 90 -5.36 -8.84 1.49
CA ALA A 90 -4.60 -7.61 1.32
C ALA A 90 -3.57 -7.40 2.44
N PHE A 91 -3.97 -7.53 3.71
CA PHE A 91 -3.02 -7.42 4.84
C PHE A 91 -1.99 -8.55 4.87
N THR A 92 -2.41 -9.77 4.50
CA THR A 92 -1.48 -10.90 4.36
C THR A 92 -0.41 -10.63 3.30
N LEU A 93 -0.81 -10.04 2.17
CA LEU A 93 0.11 -9.59 1.12
C LEU A 93 1.07 -8.53 1.65
N LEU A 94 0.55 -7.50 2.32
CA LEU A 94 1.38 -6.42 2.89
C LEU A 94 2.43 -6.96 3.84
N GLU A 95 2.05 -7.84 4.76
CA GLU A 95 2.97 -8.42 5.73
C GLU A 95 4.10 -9.23 5.07
N LYS A 96 3.74 -10.08 4.10
CA LYS A 96 4.72 -10.87 3.34
C LYS A 96 5.68 -9.99 2.56
N VAL A 97 5.17 -8.98 1.86
CA VAL A 97 5.98 -8.05 1.06
C VAL A 97 6.91 -7.25 1.96
N LEU A 98 6.44 -6.77 3.12
CA LEU A 98 7.26 -6.01 4.05
C LEU A 98 8.35 -6.87 4.70
N ASP A 99 8.06 -8.13 5.03
CA ASP A 99 9.05 -9.07 5.55
C ASP A 99 10.12 -9.41 4.51
N GLU A 100 9.71 -9.78 3.29
CA GLU A 100 10.64 -10.04 2.17
C GLU A 100 11.47 -8.81 1.79
N PHE A 101 10.86 -7.63 1.77
CA PHE A 101 11.56 -6.37 1.50
C PHE A 101 12.63 -6.09 2.55
N SER A 102 12.30 -6.27 3.83
CA SER A 102 13.25 -6.04 4.93
C SER A 102 14.43 -7.02 4.96
N LYS A 103 14.31 -8.17 4.29
CA LYS A 103 15.40 -9.16 4.12
C LYS A 103 16.32 -8.83 2.95
N GLN A 104 15.82 -8.14 1.93
CA GLN A 104 16.57 -7.79 0.73
C GLN A 104 17.20 -6.40 0.80
N VAL A 105 16.53 -5.45 1.45
CA VAL A 105 16.93 -4.04 1.50
C VAL A 105 17.21 -3.66 2.95
N ASP A 106 18.45 -3.23 3.20
CA ASP A 106 18.88 -2.83 4.54
C ASP A 106 18.16 -1.55 5.00
N ARG A 107 17.93 -1.43 6.30
CA ARG A 107 17.25 -0.30 6.95
C ARG A 107 17.97 1.02 6.75
N ILE A 108 19.29 0.98 6.53
CA ILE A 108 20.10 2.17 6.26
C ILE A 108 19.69 2.87 4.95
N ASP A 109 19.17 2.10 3.97
CA ASP A 109 18.80 2.62 2.66
C ASP A 109 17.37 3.16 2.62
N TRP A 110 16.54 2.89 3.63
CA TRP A 110 15.13 3.30 3.63
C TRP A 110 14.92 4.83 3.70
N PRO A 111 15.65 5.61 4.52
CA PRO A 111 15.45 7.05 4.63
C PRO A 111 15.85 7.83 3.37
N VAL A 112 16.84 7.33 2.62
CA VAL A 112 17.39 7.95 1.41
C VAL A 112 16.98 7.22 0.12
N GLY A 113 16.21 6.15 0.27
CA GLY A 113 15.81 5.27 -0.80
C GLY A 113 14.90 5.96 -1.81
N SER A 114 14.95 5.48 -3.04
CA SER A 114 14.07 5.90 -4.11
C SER A 114 13.68 4.70 -4.97
N PRO A 115 12.61 4.77 -5.77
CA PRO A 115 12.22 3.68 -6.68
C PRO A 115 13.32 3.30 -7.68
N ALA A 116 14.26 4.21 -7.95
CA ALA A 116 15.39 4.01 -8.85
C ALA A 116 16.59 3.34 -8.16
N THR A 117 16.82 3.61 -6.87
CA THR A 117 17.95 3.06 -6.10
C THR A 117 17.61 1.72 -5.47
N ILE A 118 16.36 1.54 -5.04
CA ILE A 118 15.90 0.30 -4.41
C ILE A 118 15.51 -0.73 -5.48
N HIS A 119 16.30 -1.81 -5.53
CA HIS A 119 16.07 -2.92 -6.45
C HIS A 119 15.26 -4.03 -5.77
N TYR A 120 13.94 -3.99 -5.94
CA TYR A 120 13.02 -5.03 -5.46
C TYR A 120 12.04 -5.41 -6.57
N PRO A 121 12.43 -6.31 -7.50
CA PRO A 121 11.61 -6.69 -8.66
C PRO A 121 10.47 -7.65 -8.30
N ALA A 122 10.46 -8.21 -7.08
CA ALA A 122 9.43 -9.15 -6.65
C ALA A 122 8.04 -8.51 -6.50
N LEU A 123 7.96 -7.18 -6.38
CA LEU A 123 6.70 -6.46 -6.12
C LEU A 123 5.67 -6.65 -7.23
N ASP A 124 6.07 -6.54 -8.50
CA ASP A 124 5.19 -6.73 -9.66
C ASP A 124 4.69 -8.19 -9.75
N GLY A 125 5.55 -9.15 -9.44
CA GLY A 125 5.19 -10.56 -9.38
C GLY A 125 4.18 -10.87 -8.28
N HIS A 126 4.33 -10.25 -7.10
CA HIS A 126 3.37 -10.36 -6.02
C HIS A 126 2.03 -9.71 -6.40
N LEU A 127 2.04 -8.52 -6.98
CA LEU A 127 0.81 -7.86 -7.44
C LEU A 127 0.02 -8.75 -8.41
N SER A 128 0.69 -9.34 -9.40
CA SER A 128 0.07 -10.21 -10.40
C SER A 128 -0.49 -11.51 -9.80
N ARG A 129 0.27 -12.19 -8.94
CA ARG A 129 -0.18 -13.44 -8.29
C ARG A 129 -1.36 -13.21 -7.35
N TYR A 130 -1.35 -12.10 -6.63
CA TYR A 130 -2.41 -11.77 -5.67
C TYR A 130 -3.65 -11.15 -6.33
N GLN A 131 -3.69 -10.99 -7.66
CA GLN A 131 -4.97 -10.71 -8.35
C GLN A 131 -5.99 -11.84 -8.11
N ASN A 132 -5.52 -13.09 -7.97
CA ASN A 132 -6.35 -14.24 -7.61
C ASN A 132 -6.20 -14.55 -6.12
N PRO A 133 -7.15 -14.13 -5.24
CA PRO A 133 -7.04 -14.35 -3.80
C PRO A 133 -7.05 -15.85 -3.41
N ARG A 134 -7.48 -16.74 -4.30
CA ARG A 134 -7.50 -18.20 -4.09
C ARG A 134 -6.12 -18.86 -4.24
N GLU A 135 -5.24 -18.31 -5.08
CA GLU A 135 -3.89 -18.84 -5.30
C GLU A 135 -2.90 -18.36 -4.24
N ALA A 136 -3.27 -17.31 -3.50
CA ALA A 136 -2.45 -16.68 -2.47
C ALA A 136 -2.52 -17.37 -1.10
N ASP A 137 -3.46 -18.30 -0.88
CA ASP A 137 -3.77 -18.85 0.45
C ASP A 137 -3.21 -20.27 0.65
N PRO A 138 -2.11 -20.39 1.41
CA PRO A 138 -2.20 -21.21 2.61
C PRO A 138 -1.48 -20.53 3.77
N MET A 139 -2.07 -19.50 4.38
CA MET A 139 -1.44 -18.85 5.54
C MET A 139 -2.44 -18.58 6.67
N THR A 140 -2.85 -19.67 7.33
CA THR A 140 -3.73 -19.74 8.51
C THR A 140 -3.19 -19.01 9.76
N LYS A 141 -2.07 -18.28 9.69
CA LYS A 141 -1.40 -17.64 10.84
C LYS A 141 -1.74 -16.16 11.05
N VAL A 142 -2.13 -15.42 10.01
CA VAL A 142 -2.44 -13.97 10.10
C VAL A 142 -3.79 -13.73 10.81
N GLN A 143 -4.52 -14.80 11.15
CA GLN A 143 -5.89 -14.74 11.65
C GLN A 143 -6.07 -14.02 12.99
N ALA A 144 -5.04 -13.98 13.83
CA ALA A 144 -5.12 -13.39 15.18
C ALA A 144 -4.85 -11.88 15.23
N GLU A 145 -4.21 -11.28 14.21
CA GLU A 145 -3.82 -9.86 14.22
C GLU A 145 -4.76 -8.94 13.42
N LEU A 146 -5.73 -9.51 12.70
CA LEU A 146 -6.63 -8.75 11.81
C LEU A 146 -7.73 -8.01 12.57
N ASP A 147 -8.05 -8.43 13.79
CA ASP A 147 -9.13 -7.85 14.62
C ASP A 147 -8.86 -6.41 15.06
N GLU A 148 -7.61 -5.93 14.95
CA GLU A 148 -7.23 -4.55 15.27
C GLU A 148 -7.24 -3.61 14.04
N THR A 149 -7.72 -4.06 12.88
CA THR A 149 -7.78 -3.19 11.69
C THR A 149 -8.85 -2.11 11.88
N LYS A 150 -8.43 -0.86 12.10
CA LYS A 150 -9.34 0.27 12.14
C LYS A 150 -9.71 0.68 10.72
N ILE A 151 -10.98 0.54 10.35
CA ILE A 151 -11.49 1.10 9.10
C ILE A 151 -11.71 2.60 9.34
N ILE A 152 -10.85 3.42 8.74
CA ILE A 152 -10.96 4.87 8.77
C ILE A 152 -11.75 5.26 7.52
N LEU A 153 -12.99 5.70 7.67
CA LEU A 153 -13.70 6.31 6.54
C LEU A 153 -13.03 7.66 6.24
N ALA A 154 -12.43 7.78 5.05
CA ALA A 154 -12.11 9.09 4.50
C ALA A 154 -13.43 9.78 4.12
N ARG A 155 -14.07 10.45 5.08
CA ARG A 155 -15.03 11.50 4.72
C ARG A 155 -14.22 12.58 4.03
N LYS A 156 -14.43 12.81 2.73
CA LYS A 156 -13.88 13.96 2.01
C LYS A 156 -14.14 15.24 2.81
N GLN A 157 -13.20 15.65 3.65
CA GLN A 157 -13.06 17.05 3.96
C GLN A 157 -12.34 17.63 2.75
N ASN A 158 -13.13 18.22 1.87
CA ASN A 158 -12.66 19.09 0.80
C ASN A 158 -11.76 20.18 1.40
N SER A 159 -10.46 19.93 1.51
CA SER A 159 -9.48 20.96 1.89
C SER A 159 -8.33 21.11 0.89
N CYS A 160 -8.49 20.59 -0.33
CA CYS A 160 -7.52 20.82 -1.42
C CYS A 160 -8.01 21.78 -2.50
N CYS A 161 -9.14 22.48 -2.28
CA CYS A 161 -9.65 23.50 -3.21
C CYS A 161 -9.65 24.93 -2.63
N ALA A 162 -8.88 25.20 -1.56
CA ALA A 162 -8.77 26.54 -0.96
C ALA A 162 -7.43 27.24 -1.26
N ILE A 163 -6.53 26.64 -2.04
CA ILE A 163 -5.32 27.33 -2.52
C ILE A 163 -5.04 26.88 -3.95
N MET A 164 -5.85 27.35 -4.90
CA MET A 164 -5.38 27.86 -6.18
C MET A 164 -6.46 28.76 -6.79
#